data_AF-W2SZE3-F1
#
_entry.id   AF-W2SZE3-F1
#
_cell.length_a   1.000
_cell.length_b   1.000
_cell.length_c   1.000
_cell.angle_alpha   90.00
_cell.angle_beta   90.00
_cell.angle_gamma   90.00
#
_symmetry.space_group_name_H-M   'P 1'
#
loop_
_entity.id
_entity.type
_entity.pdbx_description
1 polymer ?
#
loop_
_entity_poly.entity_id
_entity_poly.type
_entity_poly.pdbx_seq_one_letter_code
_entity_poly.pdbx_strand_id
1 'polypeptide(L)'
;MGTPSPNPRPRSLLSDDEIEPYVRKQRPDGEPRRKLLALNEEEQNIMRTSINSRERKRMHDLNEALEELRSCLPYSQDSSSRKMSKINTLLLASNWIRQLTMRNHELQKQLIALRAGEQITAPASSVATFAVAPAPLAFGIGPAPCVKALGQHCFCISCLTNVKH
;
A
#
# COMPACT_ATOMS: atom_id res chain seq x y z
N MET A 1 42.51 -41.04 43.91
CA MET A 1 42.31 -39.73 43.26
C MET A 1 42.28 -39.96 41.76
N GLY A 2 41.14 -39.78 41.11
CA GLY A 2 41.03 -39.99 39.67
C GLY A 2 39.58 -40.05 39.22
N THR A 3 38.95 -38.89 39.06
CA THR A 3 37.77 -38.77 38.20
C THR A 3 38.23 -38.64 36.75
N PRO A 4 37.48 -39.22 35.81
CA PRO A 4 37.27 -38.47 34.57
C PRO A 4 35.81 -38.49 34.18
N SER A 5 35.25 -37.29 34.08
CA SER A 5 34.14 -37.01 33.16
C SER A 5 34.49 -35.75 32.39
N PRO A 6 34.50 -35.80 31.06
CA PRO A 6 34.14 -34.64 30.27
C PRO A 6 32.89 -34.98 29.46
N ASN A 7 31.80 -34.39 29.96
CA ASN A 7 30.60 -33.96 29.27
C ASN A 7 30.73 -33.83 27.72
N PRO A 8 29.91 -34.53 26.91
CA PRO A 8 29.81 -34.25 25.49
C PRO A 8 28.97 -32.98 25.29
N ARG A 9 29.63 -31.86 24.96
CA ARG A 9 28.93 -30.66 24.50
C ARG A 9 28.18 -31.00 23.20
N PRO A 10 26.86 -30.81 23.10
CA PRO A 10 26.20 -30.84 21.81
C PRO A 10 26.70 -29.65 20.99
N ARG A 11 27.08 -29.97 19.75
CA ARG A 11 27.49 -29.06 18.68
C ARG A 11 26.57 -27.84 18.60
N SER A 12 27.21 -26.69 18.41
CA SER A 12 26.66 -25.37 18.07
C SER A 12 25.21 -25.37 17.58
N LEU A 13 24.32 -24.85 18.43
CA LEU A 13 23.05 -24.27 17.99
C LEU A 13 23.40 -23.21 16.94
N LEU A 14 22.89 -23.45 15.74
CA LEU A 14 22.98 -22.57 14.59
C LEU A 14 22.59 -21.16 15.02
N SER A 15 23.45 -20.20 14.75
CA SER A 15 23.17 -18.77 14.84
C SER A 15 21.95 -18.44 13.97
N ASP A 16 20.80 -18.27 14.60
CA ASP A 16 19.47 -18.07 13.97
C ASP A 16 19.29 -16.66 13.35
N ASP A 17 20.35 -15.86 13.22
CA ASP A 17 20.26 -14.46 12.78
C ASP A 17 20.81 -14.17 11.37
N GLU A 18 21.19 -15.18 10.58
CA GLU A 18 21.50 -14.97 9.17
C GLU A 18 20.22 -15.10 8.33
N ILE A 19 19.65 -13.94 7.97
CA ILE A 19 18.47 -13.80 7.12
C ILE A 19 18.80 -14.33 5.72
N GLU A 20 18.50 -15.60 5.49
CA GLU A 20 18.52 -16.16 4.14
C GLU A 20 17.37 -15.52 3.34
N PRO A 21 17.63 -14.96 2.14
CA PRO A 21 16.59 -14.35 1.30
C PRO A 21 15.49 -15.37 1.05
N TYR A 22 14.21 -14.96 1.11
CA TYR A 22 13.08 -15.83 0.77
C TYR A 22 13.11 -16.18 -0.73
N VAL A 23 13.94 -17.14 -1.11
CA VAL A 23 13.87 -17.82 -2.39
C VAL A 23 12.94 -19.00 -2.16
N ARG A 24 11.81 -19.03 -2.87
CA ARG A 24 10.96 -20.21 -2.95
C ARG A 24 11.77 -21.30 -3.66
N LYS A 25 12.59 -22.05 -2.91
CA LYS A 25 13.28 -23.23 -3.42
C LYS A 25 12.19 -24.15 -4.00
N GLN A 26 12.20 -24.35 -5.32
CA GLN A 26 11.32 -25.34 -5.95
C GLN A 26 11.57 -26.65 -5.22
N ARG A 27 10.55 -27.13 -4.50
CA ARG A 27 10.67 -28.38 -3.78
C ARG A 27 10.58 -29.49 -4.83
N PRO A 28 11.58 -30.37 -4.97
CA PRO A 28 11.35 -31.61 -5.68
C PRO A 28 10.24 -32.37 -4.95
N ASP A 29 9.19 -32.73 -5.69
CA ASP A 29 8.02 -33.41 -5.17
C ASP A 29 8.43 -34.75 -4.54
N GLY A 30 8.31 -34.87 -3.21
CA GLY A 30 8.26 -36.17 -2.52
C GLY A 30 9.25 -36.46 -1.38
N GLU A 31 10.29 -35.66 -1.17
CA GLU A 31 11.32 -35.91 -0.15
C GLU A 31 11.03 -35.36 1.28
N PRO A 32 10.41 -34.17 1.47
CA PRO A 32 10.34 -33.53 2.79
C PRO A 32 9.50 -34.31 3.81
N ARG A 33 8.49 -35.04 3.33
CA ARG A 33 7.54 -35.77 4.17
C ARG A 33 8.16 -37.02 4.80
N ARG A 34 9.08 -37.69 4.11
CA ARG A 34 9.81 -38.86 4.63
C ARG A 34 10.82 -38.47 5.69
N LYS A 35 11.50 -37.32 5.52
CA LYS A 35 12.45 -36.79 6.51
C LYS A 35 11.75 -36.32 7.78
N LEU A 36 10.58 -35.68 7.67
CA LEU A 36 9.83 -35.24 8.85
C LEU A 36 9.38 -36.41 9.74
N LEU A 37 9.01 -37.55 9.14
CA LEU A 37 8.61 -38.76 9.86
C LEU A 37 9.79 -39.53 10.46
N ALA A 38 11.02 -39.26 10.02
CA ALA A 38 12.25 -39.86 10.55
C ALA A 38 12.85 -39.07 11.73
N LEU A 39 12.30 -37.90 12.04
CA LEU A 39 12.72 -37.03 13.15
C LEU A 39 11.94 -37.37 14.41
N ASN A 40 12.59 -37.24 15.57
CA ASN A 40 11.92 -37.40 16.85
C ASN A 40 10.89 -36.27 17.06
N GLU A 41 9.91 -36.46 17.95
CA GLU A 41 8.80 -35.51 18.15
C GLU A 41 9.28 -34.08 18.48
N GLU A 42 10.34 -33.98 19.27
CA GLU A 42 10.99 -32.70 19.62
C GLU A 42 11.59 -31.98 18.41
N GLU A 43 12.31 -32.71 17.55
CA GLU A 43 12.90 -32.17 16.32
C GLU A 43 11.82 -31.73 15.32
N GLN A 44 10.70 -32.48 15.24
CA GLN A 44 9.54 -32.08 14.45
C GLN A 44 8.91 -30.79 14.99
N ASN A 45 8.80 -30.64 16.31
CA ASN A 45 8.25 -29.44 16.93
C ASN A 45 9.13 -28.21 16.70
N ILE A 46 10.45 -28.36 16.82
CA ILE A 46 11.43 -27.31 16.51
C ILE A 46 11.29 -26.88 15.05
N MET A 47 11.22 -27.83 14.11
CA MET A 47 11.06 -27.54 12.69
C MET A 47 9.75 -26.81 12.39
N ARG A 48 8.62 -27.26 12.94
CA ARG A 48 7.32 -26.59 12.79
C ARG A 48 7.37 -25.16 13.33
N THR A 49 7.99 -24.97 14.50
CA THR A 49 8.12 -23.65 15.14
C THR A 49 9.00 -22.71 14.33
N SER A 50 10.13 -23.19 13.82
CA SER A 50 11.02 -22.43 12.92
C SER A 50 10.30 -22.02 11.62
N ILE A 51 9.54 -22.94 10.99
CA ILE A 51 8.72 -22.63 9.81
C ILE A 51 7.68 -21.55 10.13
N ASN A 52 6.96 -21.68 11.24
CA ASN A 52 5.93 -20.72 11.65
C ASN A 52 6.54 -19.35 11.96
N SER A 53 7.71 -19.31 12.59
CA SER A 53 8.44 -18.07 12.86
C SER A 53 8.79 -17.34 11.56
N ARG A 54 9.34 -18.08 10.60
CA ARG A 54 9.69 -17.52 9.28
C ARG A 54 8.49 -16.99 8.52
N GLU A 55 7.36 -17.70 8.52
CA GLU A 55 6.15 -17.22 7.83
C GLU A 55 5.56 -15.98 8.52
N ARG A 56 5.62 -15.89 9.85
CA ARG A 56 5.24 -14.65 10.56
C ARG A 56 6.10 -13.48 10.10
N LYS A 57 7.43 -13.65 10.04
CA LYS A 57 8.34 -12.62 9.55
C LYS A 57 7.97 -12.18 8.13
N ARG A 58 7.83 -13.12 7.20
CA ARG A 58 7.39 -12.84 5.83
C ARG A 58 6.07 -12.06 5.77
N MET A 59 5.11 -12.40 6.62
CA MET A 59 3.81 -11.72 6.69
C MET A 59 3.94 -10.30 7.28
N HIS A 60 4.85 -10.09 8.23
CA HIS A 60 5.17 -8.76 8.75
C HIS A 60 5.76 -7.87 7.65
N ASP A 61 6.77 -8.35 6.91
CA ASP A 61 7.39 -7.62 5.80
C ASP A 61 6.35 -7.24 4.73
N LEU A 62 5.44 -8.17 4.38
CA LEU A 62 4.35 -7.89 3.44
C LEU A 62 3.38 -6.82 3.96
N ASN A 63 3.06 -6.87 5.26
CA ASN A 63 2.14 -5.89 5.86
C ASN A 63 2.79 -4.51 5.97
N GLU A 64 4.09 -4.44 6.21
CA GLU A 64 4.88 -3.21 6.21
C GLU A 64 4.88 -2.57 4.82
N ALA A 65 5.23 -3.33 3.77
CA ALA A 65 5.16 -2.84 2.39
C ALA A 65 3.75 -2.36 1.99
N LEU A 66 2.69 -3.01 2.51
CA LEU A 66 1.32 -2.56 2.27
C LEU A 66 0.99 -1.24 2.99
N GLU A 67 1.58 -0.99 4.16
CA GLU A 67 1.42 0.27 4.88
C GLU A 67 2.19 1.40 4.22
N GLU A 68 3.40 1.13 3.72
CA GLU A 68 4.14 2.07 2.86
C GLU A 68 3.32 2.44 1.63
N LEU A 69 2.68 1.46 0.98
CA LEU A 69 1.76 1.74 -0.13
C LEU A 69 0.63 2.67 0.32
N ARG A 70 -0.01 2.41 1.47
CA ARG A 70 -1.06 3.30 2.00
C ARG A 70 -0.55 4.72 2.19
N SER A 71 0.66 4.92 2.69
CA SER A 71 1.22 6.25 2.93
C SER A 71 1.29 7.12 1.67
N CYS A 72 1.53 6.49 0.51
CA CYS A 72 1.64 7.13 -0.80
C CYS A 72 0.28 7.35 -1.51
N LEU A 73 -0.81 6.79 -0.99
CA LEU A 73 -2.14 6.94 -1.59
C LEU A 73 -2.79 8.27 -1.20
N PRO A 74 -3.67 8.83 -2.06
CA PRO A 74 -4.50 9.95 -1.66
C PRO A 74 -5.36 9.55 -0.45
N TYR A 75 -5.61 10.51 0.45
CA TYR A 75 -6.40 10.33 1.70
C TYR A 75 -5.71 9.53 2.82
N SER A 76 -4.42 9.21 2.68
CA SER A 76 -3.65 8.53 3.75
C SER A 76 -3.41 9.40 4.99
N GLN A 77 -3.41 10.73 4.80
CA GLN A 77 -3.10 11.73 5.81
C GLN A 77 -4.32 12.19 6.63
N ASP A 78 -5.51 11.69 6.30
CA ASP A 78 -6.71 12.00 7.06
C ASP A 78 -6.63 11.26 8.40
N SER A 79 -6.05 11.92 9.41
CA SER A 79 -5.77 11.38 10.75
C SER A 79 -7.02 10.88 11.50
N SER A 80 -8.20 11.30 11.06
CA SER A 80 -9.51 10.87 11.57
C SER A 80 -10.07 9.64 10.83
N SER A 81 -9.46 9.24 9.71
CA SER A 81 -9.95 8.14 8.88
C SER A 81 -9.43 6.78 9.38
N ARG A 82 -10.31 5.77 9.36
CA ARG A 82 -9.94 4.40 9.70
C ARG A 82 -9.01 3.82 8.64
N LYS A 83 -8.01 3.01 9.06
CA LYS A 83 -7.15 2.25 8.14
C LYS A 83 -7.97 1.48 7.09
N MET A 84 -7.66 1.72 5.82
CA MET A 84 -8.29 1.02 4.71
C MET A 84 -7.98 -0.48 4.74
N SER A 85 -8.97 -1.32 4.39
CA SER A 85 -8.76 -2.76 4.20
C SER A 85 -7.71 -3.05 3.13
N LYS A 86 -7.12 -4.25 3.13
CA LYS A 86 -6.12 -4.67 2.13
C LYS A 86 -6.69 -4.56 0.70
N ILE A 87 -7.92 -5.03 0.49
CA ILE A 87 -8.57 -4.98 -0.83
C ILE A 87 -8.81 -3.54 -1.29
N ASN A 88 -9.29 -2.66 -0.40
CA ASN A 88 -9.55 -1.26 -0.75
C ASN A 88 -8.26 -0.52 -1.07
N THR A 89 -7.17 -0.83 -0.35
CA THR A 89 -5.84 -0.27 -0.60
C THR A 89 -5.36 -0.61 -2.01
N LEU A 90 -5.47 -1.88 -2.41
CA LEU A 90 -5.05 -2.34 -3.75
C LEU A 90 -5.93 -1.77 -4.88
N LEU A 91 -7.26 -1.68 -4.66
CA LEU A 91 -8.18 -1.07 -5.61
C LEU A 91 -7.87 0.42 -5.81
N LEU A 92 -7.69 1.15 -4.70
CA LEU A 92 -7.36 2.57 -4.74
C LEU A 92 -6.01 2.79 -5.43
N ALA A 93 -4.99 2.00 -5.10
CA ALA A 93 -3.68 2.08 -5.75
C ALA A 93 -3.76 1.88 -7.27
N SER A 94 -4.48 0.85 -7.71
CA SER A 94 -4.64 0.56 -9.15
C SER A 94 -5.32 1.71 -9.89
N ASN A 95 -6.37 2.27 -9.30
CA ASN A 95 -7.09 3.42 -9.85
C ASN A 95 -6.25 4.70 -9.80
N TRP A 96 -5.43 4.87 -8.77
CA TRP A 96 -4.56 6.02 -8.61
C TRP A 96 -3.48 6.05 -9.69
N ILE A 97 -2.80 4.92 -9.94
CA ILE A 97 -1.83 4.79 -11.03
C ILE A 97 -2.49 5.14 -12.37
N ARG A 98 -3.67 4.59 -12.66
CA ARG A 98 -4.41 4.90 -13.90
C ARG A 98 -4.67 6.40 -14.05
N GLN A 99 -5.15 7.05 -12.99
CA GLN A 99 -5.46 8.49 -13.01
C GLN A 99 -4.20 9.34 -13.19
N LEU A 100 -3.12 9.02 -12.49
CA LEU A 100 -1.83 9.71 -12.66
C LEU A 100 -1.31 9.56 -14.09
N THR A 101 -1.40 8.38 -14.69
CA THR A 101 -1.02 8.15 -16.09
C THR A 101 -1.83 9.03 -17.05
N MET A 102 -3.16 9.07 -16.89
CA MET A 102 -4.02 9.93 -17.73
C MET A 102 -3.72 11.42 -17.54
N ARG A 103 -3.53 11.86 -16.29
CA ARG A 103 -3.20 13.26 -15.97
C ARG A 103 -1.84 13.67 -16.52
N ASN A 104 -0.84 12.81 -16.41
CA ASN A 104 0.50 13.06 -16.96
C ASN A 104 0.45 13.19 -18.48
N HIS A 105 -0.28 12.32 -19.17
CA HIS A 105 -0.46 12.38 -20.62
C HIS A 105 -1.12 13.70 -21.07
N GLU A 106 -2.16 14.12 -20.35
CA GLU A 106 -2.86 15.38 -20.64
C GLU A 106 -1.96 16.60 -20.41
N LEU A 107 -1.22 16.63 -19.30
CA LEU A 107 -0.25 17.69 -19.03
C LEU A 107 0.88 17.73 -20.08
N GLN A 108 1.34 16.59 -20.56
CA GLN A 108 2.32 16.52 -21.65
C GLN A 108 1.76 17.11 -22.95
N LYS A 109 0.51 16.82 -23.31
CA LYS A 109 -0.15 17.44 -24.48
C LYS A 109 -0.26 18.96 -24.33
N GLN A 110 -0.67 19.43 -23.16
CA GLN A 110 -0.77 20.88 -22.89
C GLN A 110 0.59 21.56 -22.99
N LEU A 111 1.66 20.95 -22.48
CA LEU A 111 3.03 21.46 -22.65
C LEU A 111 3.48 21.50 -24.11
N ILE A 112 3.11 20.51 -24.92
CA ILE A 112 3.41 20.50 -26.36
C ILE A 112 2.66 21.63 -27.08
N ALA A 113 1.37 21.81 -26.81
CA ALA A 113 0.57 22.88 -27.40
C ALA A 113 1.13 24.27 -27.05
N LEU A 114 1.48 24.48 -25.78
CA LEU A 114 2.13 25.73 -25.33
C LEU A 114 3.49 25.96 -26.02
N ARG A 115 4.28 24.90 -26.24
CA ARG A 115 5.57 24.98 -26.95
C ARG A 115 5.42 25.20 -28.45
N ALA A 116 4.35 24.69 -29.06
CA ALA A 116 4.05 24.86 -30.47
C ALA A 116 3.57 26.28 -30.83
N GLY A 117 3.40 27.16 -29.84
CA GLY A 117 3.05 28.56 -30.06
C GLY A 117 1.55 28.82 -30.20
N GLU A 118 0.69 27.85 -29.86
CA GLU A 118 -0.72 28.12 -29.66
C GLU A 118 -0.87 28.97 -28.39
N GLN A 119 -0.95 30.28 -28.62
CA GLN A 119 -1.50 31.23 -27.66
C GLN A 119 -2.86 30.66 -27.23
N ILE A 120 -2.89 30.03 -26.06
CA ILE A 120 -4.15 29.86 -25.33
C ILE A 120 -4.57 31.30 -25.06
N THR A 121 -5.46 31.83 -25.90
CA THR A 121 -6.30 32.96 -25.55
C THR A 121 -7.07 32.50 -24.32
N ALA A 122 -6.46 32.68 -23.15
CA ALA A 122 -7.18 32.70 -21.90
C ALA A 122 -8.34 33.67 -22.16
N PRO A 123 -9.60 33.27 -21.95
CA PRO A 123 -10.67 34.26 -21.99
C PRO A 123 -10.28 35.28 -20.93
N ALA A 124 -9.90 36.48 -21.38
CA ALA A 124 -9.66 37.60 -20.49
C ALA A 124 -10.94 37.72 -19.67
N SER A 125 -10.87 37.35 -18.39
CA SER A 125 -11.94 37.64 -17.45
C SER A 125 -12.07 39.15 -17.46
N SER A 126 -13.14 39.64 -18.11
CA SER A 126 -13.58 41.00 -17.95
C SER A 126 -13.67 41.25 -16.46
N VAL A 127 -12.95 42.25 -15.98
CA VAL A 127 -13.06 42.72 -14.60
C VAL A 127 -14.45 43.34 -14.49
N ALA A 128 -15.47 42.52 -14.25
CA ALA A 128 -16.79 42.97 -13.87
C ALA A 128 -16.67 43.44 -12.43
N THR A 129 -16.75 44.75 -12.23
CA THR A 129 -16.83 45.42 -10.93
C THR A 129 -18.08 44.90 -10.20
N PHE A 130 -17.90 43.91 -9.33
CA PHE A 130 -18.99 43.44 -8.47
C PHE A 130 -19.03 44.35 -7.23
N ALA A 131 -20.12 45.11 -7.10
CA ALA A 131 -20.43 45.84 -5.87
C ALA A 131 -20.67 44.83 -4.74
N VAL A 132 -19.81 44.85 -3.73
CA VAL A 132 -19.95 44.01 -2.53
C VAL A 132 -20.87 44.72 -1.55
N ALA A 133 -22.13 44.28 -1.48
CA ALA A 133 -22.95 44.42 -0.28
C ALA A 133 -22.86 43.09 0.50
N PRO A 134 -22.42 43.07 1.77
CA PRO A 134 -22.33 41.83 2.52
C PRO A 134 -23.71 41.45 3.07
N ALA A 135 -24.29 40.38 2.53
CA ALA A 135 -25.34 39.62 3.20
C ALA A 135 -24.73 38.73 4.30
N PRO A 136 -25.45 38.45 5.40
CA PRO A 136 -24.87 37.79 6.57
C PRO A 136 -24.45 36.35 6.24
N LEU A 137 -23.23 36.00 6.64
CA LEU A 137 -22.66 34.67 6.50
C LEU A 137 -23.38 33.69 7.42
N ALA A 138 -24.23 32.84 6.84
CA ALA A 138 -24.60 31.57 7.45
C ALA A 138 -23.38 30.63 7.32
N PHE A 139 -22.64 30.43 8.42
CA PHE A 139 -21.58 29.41 8.51
C PHE A 139 -22.21 28.01 8.49
N GLY A 140 -22.55 27.53 7.30
CA GLY A 140 -22.74 26.11 7.05
C GLY A 140 -21.40 25.49 6.68
N ILE A 141 -20.69 24.90 7.65
CA ILE A 141 -19.52 24.04 7.39
C ILE A 141 -20.08 22.72 6.82
N GLY A 142 -20.42 22.74 5.53
CA GLY A 142 -20.64 21.54 4.74
C GLY A 142 -19.37 21.18 3.98
N PRO A 143 -19.05 19.89 3.78
CA PRO A 143 -17.91 19.49 2.96
C PRO A 143 -18.05 20.09 1.55
N ALA A 144 -16.96 20.67 1.04
CA ALA A 144 -16.94 21.26 -0.29
C ALA A 144 -17.52 20.27 -1.32
N PRO A 145 -18.52 20.66 -2.13
CA PRO A 145 -19.16 19.75 -3.06
C PRO A 145 -18.13 19.24 -4.07
N CYS A 146 -18.11 17.92 -4.26
CA CYS A 146 -17.27 17.29 -5.27
C CYS A 146 -17.60 17.86 -6.65
N VAL A 147 -16.58 18.05 -7.49
CA VAL A 147 -16.66 18.78 -8.77
C VAL A 147 -17.43 17.99 -9.85
N LYS A 148 -18.73 17.72 -9.62
CA LYS A 148 -19.68 17.25 -10.65
C LYS A 148 -20.26 18.44 -11.44
N ALA A 149 -20.00 19.68 -11.03
CA ALA A 149 -20.59 20.89 -11.60
C ALA A 149 -19.98 21.34 -12.95
N LEU A 150 -18.96 20.65 -13.47
CA LEU A 150 -18.25 21.01 -14.71
C LEU A 150 -18.23 19.89 -15.78
N GLY A 151 -19.09 18.88 -15.65
CA GLY A 151 -19.21 17.82 -16.69
C GLY A 151 -18.04 16.84 -16.75
N GLN A 152 -17.20 16.73 -15.71
CA GLN A 152 -16.16 15.72 -15.61
C GLN A 152 -16.49 14.66 -14.53
N HIS A 153 -16.15 13.40 -14.81
CA HIS A 153 -16.39 12.28 -13.90
C HIS A 153 -15.62 12.46 -12.58
N CYS A 154 -16.35 12.40 -11.46
CA CYS A 154 -15.77 12.47 -10.12
C CYS A 154 -15.62 11.07 -9.52
N PHE A 155 -14.40 10.73 -9.08
CA PHE A 155 -14.05 9.43 -8.50
C PHE A 155 -13.56 9.54 -7.04
N CYS A 156 -13.97 10.57 -6.31
CA CYS A 156 -13.73 10.62 -4.87
C CYS A 156 -14.49 9.50 -4.16
N ILE A 157 -14.06 9.12 -2.95
CA ILE A 157 -14.68 8.03 -2.18
C ILE A 157 -16.20 8.26 -2.05
N SER A 158 -16.66 9.49 -1.81
CA SER A 158 -18.10 9.83 -1.74
C SER A 158 -18.88 9.67 -3.05
N CYS A 159 -18.24 9.76 -4.23
CA CYS A 159 -18.90 9.51 -5.52
C CYS A 159 -18.86 8.03 -5.91
N LEU A 160 -17.84 7.30 -5.47
CA LEU A 160 -17.70 5.86 -5.72
C LEU A 160 -18.59 5.01 -4.79
N THR A 161 -18.87 5.46 -3.57
CA THR A 161 -19.71 4.73 -2.59
C THR A 161 -21.19 5.07 -2.68
N ASN A 162 -21.57 6.12 -3.42
CA ASN A 162 -22.95 6.63 -3.53
C ASN A 162 -23.50 6.50 -4.96
N VAL A 163 -23.08 5.46 -5.69
CA VAL A 163 -23.76 5.03 -6.91
C VAL A 163 -25.03 4.30 -6.47
N LYS A 164 -26.14 5.04 -6.37
CA LYS A 164 -27.47 4.42 -6.26
C LYS A 164 -27.71 3.66 -7.57
N HIS A 165 -27.94 2.35 -7.46
CA HIS A 165 -28.48 1.52 -8.53
C HIS A 165 -29.83 2.06 -9.00
#